data_AF-A0ABD3WZS4-F1
#
_entry.id   AF-A0ABD3WZS4-F1
#
_cell.length_a   1.000
_cell.length_b   1.000
_cell.length_c   1.000
_cell.angle_alpha   90.00
_cell.angle_beta   90.00
_cell.angle_gamma   90.00
#
_symmetry.space_group_name_H-M   'P 1'
#
loop_
_entity.id
_entity.type
_entity.pdbx_description
1 polymer ?
#
loop_
_entity_poly.entity_id
_entity_poly.type
_entity_poly.pdbx_seq_one_letter_code
_entity_poly.pdbx_strand_id
1 'polypeptide(L)'
;IEKLKGKIVLVPQWMIDALTSLITAEKFVQMYAPAVTMKWDMFYKSGQLSQELIDAIWTKENNPDLHDNKEHILLLMEHLNIIARPRYLREDGSEITVSCL
;
A
#
# COMPACT_ATOMS: atom_id res chain seq x y z
N ILE A 1 16.05 -1.42 -1.96
CA ILE A 1 16.86 -0.90 -0.82
C ILE A 1 17.62 0.38 -1.19
N GLU A 2 18.34 0.46 -2.32
CA GLU A 2 19.04 1.71 -2.73
C GLU A 2 18.12 2.95 -2.74
N LYS A 3 16.85 2.81 -3.16
CA LYS A 3 15.84 3.88 -3.12
C LYS A 3 15.43 4.35 -1.71
N LEU A 4 15.77 3.60 -0.66
CA LEU A 4 15.51 3.96 0.74
C LEU A 4 16.75 4.61 1.40
N LYS A 5 17.88 4.65 0.70
CA LYS A 5 19.14 5.17 1.24
C LYS A 5 18.99 6.66 1.58
N GLY A 6 19.33 7.02 2.82
CA GLY A 6 19.19 8.39 3.32
C GLY A 6 17.79 8.74 3.86
N LYS A 7 16.83 7.80 3.85
CA LYS A 7 15.56 7.96 4.56
C LYS A 7 15.70 7.47 6.00
N ILE A 8 15.30 8.29 6.95
CA ILE A 8 15.38 7.99 8.38
C ILE A 8 13.97 8.08 8.95
N VAL A 9 13.51 7.00 9.58
CA VAL A 9 12.26 7.00 10.34
C VAL A 9 12.58 7.52 11.73
N LEU A 10 12.14 8.74 12.03
CA LEU A 10 12.35 9.37 13.34
C LEU A 10 11.40 8.82 14.40
N VAL A 11 10.19 8.45 13.99
CA VAL A 11 9.13 7.96 14.87
C VAL A 11 8.71 6.56 14.40
N PRO A 12 9.17 5.48 15.07
CA PRO A 12 8.82 4.11 14.68
C PRO A 12 7.31 3.86 14.70
N GLN A 13 6.59 4.46 15.64
CA GLN A 13 5.13 4.30 15.75
C GLN A 13 4.41 4.78 14.49
N TRP A 14 4.84 5.90 13.89
CA TRP A 14 4.27 6.41 12.64
C TRP A 14 4.35 5.39 11.51
N MET A 15 5.44 4.62 11.45
CA MET A 15 5.58 3.53 10.47
C MET A 15 4.59 2.41 10.77
N ILE A 16 4.47 1.98 12.02
CA ILE A 16 3.52 0.94 12.42
C ILE A 16 2.08 1.35 12.09
N ASP A 17 1.73 2.61 12.34
CA ASP A 17 0.40 3.14 12.04
C ASP A 17 0.14 3.17 10.53
N ALA A 18 1.14 3.58 9.73
CA ALA A 18 1.05 3.53 8.26
C ALA A 18 0.79 2.10 7.77
N LEU A 19 1.59 1.14 8.21
CA LEU A 19 1.44 -0.28 7.85
C LEU A 19 0.07 -0.83 8.26
N THR A 20 -0.33 -0.54 9.50
CA THR A 20 -1.59 -1.00 10.09
C THR A 20 -2.78 -0.40 9.35
N SER A 21 -2.68 0.85 8.90
CA SER A 21 -3.74 1.51 8.15
C SER A 21 -4.04 0.83 6.81
N LEU A 22 -3.06 0.20 6.14
CA LEU A 22 -3.32 -0.55 4.90
C LEU A 22 -3.82 -1.98 5.13
N ILE A 23 -3.52 -2.58 6.28
CA ILE A 23 -3.90 -3.98 6.56
C ILE A 23 -5.25 -4.02 7.29
N THR A 24 -5.57 -3.01 8.09
CA THR A 24 -6.71 -3.01 9.03
C THR A 24 -7.71 -1.87 8.78
N ALA A 25 -7.57 -1.11 7.67
CA ALA A 25 -8.39 0.05 7.35
C ALA A 25 -9.90 -0.19 7.32
N GLU A 26 -10.39 -1.44 7.30
CA GLU A 26 -11.83 -1.74 7.24
C GLU A 26 -12.61 -1.04 8.34
N LYS A 27 -12.03 -1.01 9.54
CA LYS A 27 -12.63 -0.38 10.72
C LYS A 27 -12.76 1.14 10.59
N PHE A 28 -11.99 1.75 9.69
CA PHE A 28 -11.98 3.19 9.45
C PHE A 28 -12.74 3.55 8.17
N VAL A 29 -12.66 2.75 7.11
CA VAL A 29 -13.20 3.03 5.77
C VAL A 29 -14.73 2.91 5.70
N GLN A 30 -15.35 2.00 6.46
CA GLN A 30 -16.81 1.84 6.46
C GLN A 30 -17.57 3.13 6.86
N MET A 31 -16.91 4.10 7.50
CA MET A 31 -17.51 5.39 7.84
C MET A 31 -17.49 6.43 6.71
N TYR A 32 -16.63 6.31 5.69
CA TYR A 32 -16.28 7.48 4.86
C TYR A 32 -16.69 7.42 3.38
N ALA A 33 -16.84 6.25 2.73
CA ALA A 33 -17.27 6.22 1.32
C ALA A 33 -17.69 4.83 0.78
N PRO A 34 -18.90 4.69 0.18
CA PRO A 34 -19.34 3.46 -0.47
C PRO A 34 -18.43 2.95 -1.61
N ALA A 35 -17.76 3.86 -2.33
CA ALA A 35 -16.86 3.53 -3.43
C ALA A 35 -15.59 2.80 -2.94
N VAL A 36 -15.14 3.11 -1.73
CA VAL A 36 -13.96 2.46 -1.13
C VAL A 36 -14.34 1.09 -0.58
N THR A 37 -15.57 0.92 -0.08
CA THR A 37 -16.10 -0.37 0.40
C THR A 37 -15.97 -1.48 -0.64
N MET A 38 -16.31 -1.23 -1.91
CA MET A 38 -16.20 -2.27 -2.97
C MET A 38 -14.75 -2.71 -3.21
N LYS A 39 -13.79 -1.76 -3.20
CA LYS A 39 -12.37 -2.06 -3.38
C LYS A 39 -11.80 -2.80 -2.18
N TRP A 40 -12.32 -2.51 -1.00
CA TRP A 40 -11.97 -3.20 0.23
C TRP A 40 -12.48 -4.63 0.27
N ASP A 41 -13.73 -4.85 -0.16
CA ASP A 41 -14.27 -6.19 -0.40
C ASP A 41 -13.40 -7.01 -1.36
N MET A 42 -12.89 -6.38 -2.41
CA MET A 42 -11.95 -7.02 -3.34
C MET A 42 -10.64 -7.38 -2.66
N PHE A 43 -10.03 -6.44 -1.91
CA PHE A 43 -8.82 -6.70 -1.13
C PHE A 43 -9.00 -7.89 -0.17
N TYR A 44 -10.11 -7.96 0.56
CA TYR A 44 -10.39 -9.09 1.45
C TYR A 44 -10.57 -10.42 0.71
N LYS A 45 -11.19 -10.40 -0.47
CA LYS A 45 -11.45 -11.61 -1.25
C LYS A 45 -10.21 -12.12 -1.99
N SER A 46 -9.37 -11.23 -2.51
CA SER A 46 -8.24 -11.58 -3.38
C SER A 46 -6.86 -11.37 -2.77
N GLY A 47 -6.76 -10.64 -1.66
CA GLY A 47 -5.50 -10.16 -1.09
C GLY A 47 -4.82 -9.07 -1.91
N GLN A 48 -5.48 -8.52 -2.95
CA GLN A 48 -4.89 -7.53 -3.85
C GLN A 48 -5.12 -6.10 -3.36
N LEU A 49 -4.02 -5.42 -3.02
CA LEU A 49 -4.03 -4.04 -2.55
C LEU A 49 -3.79 -3.07 -3.72
N SER A 50 -4.87 -2.58 -4.34
CA SER A 50 -4.77 -1.67 -5.50
C SER A 50 -4.33 -0.24 -5.13
N GLN A 51 -3.63 0.45 -6.05
CA GLN A 51 -3.29 1.88 -5.91
C GLN A 51 -4.47 2.77 -5.52
N GLU A 52 -5.62 2.63 -6.19
CA GLU A 52 -6.81 3.45 -5.95
C GLU A 52 -7.26 3.40 -4.49
N LEU A 53 -7.06 2.23 -3.87
CA LEU A 53 -7.44 1.96 -2.51
C LEU A 53 -6.41 2.48 -1.51
N ILE A 54 -5.12 2.39 -1.85
CA ILE A 54 -4.05 3.07 -1.10
C ILE A 54 -4.29 4.58 -1.11
N ASP A 55 -4.61 5.16 -2.26
CA ASP A 55 -4.87 6.60 -2.43
C ASP A 55 -6.12 7.04 -1.67
N ALA A 56 -7.15 6.18 -1.59
CA ALA A 56 -8.34 6.44 -0.80
C ALA A 56 -8.08 6.41 0.72
N ILE A 57 -7.10 5.62 1.19
CA ILE A 57 -6.72 5.54 2.60
C ILE A 57 -5.74 6.67 2.96
N TRP A 58 -4.74 6.91 2.11
CA TRP A 58 -3.70 7.92 2.27
C TRP A 58 -3.98 9.15 1.43
N THR A 59 -5.14 9.77 1.63
CA THR A 59 -5.47 11.02 0.96
C THR A 59 -4.54 12.14 1.41
N LYS A 60 -4.28 13.10 0.52
CA LYS A 60 -3.42 14.25 0.84
C LYS A 60 -4.03 15.14 1.92
N GLU A 61 -5.35 15.23 1.96
CA GLU A 61 -6.10 16.07 2.90
C GLU A 61 -6.05 15.53 4.33
N ASN A 62 -6.10 14.20 4.50
CA ASN A 62 -6.17 13.57 5.82
C ASN A 62 -4.80 13.06 6.28
N ASN A 63 -3.92 12.65 5.37
CA ASN A 63 -2.65 11.99 5.65
C ASN A 63 -1.52 12.50 4.73
N PRO A 64 -1.18 13.80 4.75
CA PRO A 64 -0.21 14.39 3.83
C PRO A 64 1.16 13.72 3.87
N ASP A 65 1.65 13.37 5.07
CA ASP A 65 2.95 12.71 5.23
C ASP A 65 2.98 11.30 4.63
N LEU A 66 1.89 10.54 4.74
CA LEU A 66 1.78 9.19 4.16
C LEU A 66 1.64 9.28 2.65
N HIS A 67 0.82 10.22 2.17
CA HIS A 67 0.66 10.49 0.74
C HIS A 67 2.01 10.84 0.09
N ASP A 68 2.75 11.79 0.66
CA ASP A 68 4.01 12.29 0.08
C ASP A 68 5.15 11.27 0.17
N ASN A 69 5.09 10.34 1.13
CA ASN A 69 6.08 9.27 1.28
C ASN A 69 5.61 7.90 0.77
N LYS A 70 4.43 7.82 0.11
CA LYS A 70 3.76 6.56 -0.30
C LYS A 70 4.72 5.56 -0.92
N GLU A 71 5.44 5.95 -1.96
CA GLU A 71 6.36 5.05 -2.68
C GLU A 71 7.46 4.48 -1.78
N HIS A 72 8.01 5.29 -0.87
CA HIS A 72 9.05 4.82 0.04
C HIS A 72 8.49 3.83 1.07
N ILE A 73 7.26 4.09 1.56
CA ILE A 73 6.59 3.22 2.52
C ILE A 73 6.25 1.87 1.86
N LEU A 74 5.69 1.89 0.64
CA LEU A 74 5.39 0.66 -0.11
C LEU A 74 6.65 -0.15 -0.43
N LEU A 75 7.75 0.50 -0.83
CA LEU A 75 9.04 -0.16 -1.02
C LEU A 75 9.58 -0.80 0.26
N LEU A 76 9.37 -0.15 1.41
CA LEU A 76 9.75 -0.72 2.70
C LEU A 76 8.87 -1.92 3.07
N MET A 77 7.56 -1.84 2.82
CA MET A 77 6.63 -2.96 3.03
C MET A 77 7.00 -4.18 2.19
N GLU A 78 7.35 -3.98 0.93
CA GLU A 78 7.87 -5.03 0.05
C GLU A 78 9.17 -5.61 0.59
N HIS A 79 10.10 -4.76 1.04
CA HIS A 79 11.38 -5.22 1.59
C HIS A 79 11.22 -6.05 2.86
N LEU A 80 10.22 -5.72 3.69
CA LEU A 80 9.86 -6.46 4.90
C LEU A 80 8.97 -7.68 4.61
N ASN A 81 8.69 -7.98 3.34
CA ASN A 81 7.79 -9.06 2.89
C ASN A 81 6.37 -8.97 3.46
N ILE A 82 5.90 -7.75 3.76
CA ILE A 82 4.52 -7.50 4.23
C ILE A 82 3.56 -7.53 3.05
N ILE A 83 3.98 -6.95 1.92
CA ILE A 83 3.27 -7.00 0.64
C ILE A 83 4.22 -7.50 -0.44
N ALA A 84 3.67 -7.91 -1.57
CA ALA A 84 4.44 -8.27 -2.75
C ALA A 84 3.77 -7.70 -3.99
N ARG A 85 4.58 -7.26 -4.96
CA ARG A 85 4.07 -6.92 -6.29
C ARG A 85 3.70 -8.20 -7.04
N PRO A 86 2.52 -8.27 -7.65
CA PRO A 86 2.16 -9.41 -8.49
C PRO A 86 3.16 -9.53 -9.65
N ARG A 87 3.70 -10.74 -9.83
CA ARG A 87 4.52 -11.10 -10.98
C ARG A 87 3.65 -11.84 -11.97
N TYR A 88 3.63 -11.38 -13.20
CA TYR A 88 2.97 -12.09 -14.29
C TYR A 88 4.03 -12.78 -15.13
N LEU A 89 3.92 -14.11 -15.24
CA LEU A 89 4.67 -14.87 -16.22
C LEU A 89 3.97 -14.73 -17.56
N ARG A 90 4.68 -14.23 -18.56
CA ARG A 90 4.23 -14.32 -19.95
C ARG A 90 4.26 -15.77 -20.43
N GLU A 91 3.54 -16.06 -21.50
CA GLU A 91 3.53 -17.37 -22.16
C GLU A 91 4.92 -17.81 -22.64
N ASP A 92 5.85 -16.87 -22.86
CA ASP A 92 7.24 -17.12 -23.21
C ASP A 92 8.17 -17.37 -22.00
N GLY A 93 7.62 -17.39 -20.78
CA GLY A 93 8.37 -17.60 -19.54
C GLY A 93 9.07 -16.36 -18.98
N SER A 94 8.93 -15.18 -19.61
CA SER A 94 9.47 -13.94 -19.07
C SER A 94 8.60 -13.35 -17.96
N GLU A 95 9.24 -12.85 -16.89
CA GLU A 95 8.54 -12.16 -15.78
C GLU A 95 8.29 -10.69 -16.13
N ILE A 96 7.02 -10.26 -16.10
CA ILE A 96 6.67 -8.84 -16.00
C ILE A 96 6.48 -8.51 -14.52
N THR A 97 7.30 -7.61 -14.02
CA THR A 97 6.98 -6.91 -12.77
C THR A 97 6.07 -5.75 -13.13
N VAL A 98 4.81 -5.80 -12.69
CA VAL A 98 3.92 -4.64 -12.88
C VAL A 98 4.37 -3.55 -11.92
N SER A 99 4.49 -2.32 -12.42
CA SER A 99 4.73 -1.13 -11.59
C SER A 99 3.56 -0.80 -10.66
N CYS A 100 2.46 -1.53 -10.73
CA CYS A 100 1.26 -1.34 -9.94
C CYS A 100 1.26 -2.32 -8.76
N LEU A 101 1.18 -1.78 -7.54
CA LEU A 101 0.52 -2.47 -6.42
C LEU A 101 -0.97 -2.20 -6.54
#